data_AF-A0A959DVD5-F1
#
_entry.id   AF-A0A959DVD5-F1
#
_cell.length_a   1.000
_cell.length_b   1.000
_cell.length_c   1.000
_cell.angle_alpha   90.00
_cell.angle_beta   90.00
_cell.angle_gamma   90.00
#
_symmetry.space_group_name_H-M   'P 1'
#
loop_
_entity.id
_entity.type
_entity.pdbx_description
1 polymer ?
#
loop_
_entity_poly.entity_id
_entity_poly.type
_entity_poly.pdbx_seq_one_letter_code
_entity_poly.pdbx_strand_id
1 'polypeptide(L)'
;MLRLCKYLILSTCLTMGIASCTKELDKDASQRYQEKLIDSYRYYPLQVGNSWTYSIDSTYYFDNLGQIEIENVKGIYRETLIDTFRDESNLLVYRCLKEKQLPNQGWTTLRVYSLTRTSSSLIRTEENTPLIDLIFPISQNTNWDPRILIDPNASYLIKGKTIQLFKDWSDSYIEQFTTQTFDGKEHQVIDIVDVLPDDNIILYKSSKRRYAKDIGMISKSQAFFTTQRINQSDKPWKEKADIGFEAEQTLLEYH
;
A
#
# COMPACT_ATOMS: atom_id res chain seq x y z
N MET A 1 11.92 -67.66 67.23
CA MET A 1 10.92 -67.03 68.10
C MET A 1 11.34 -65.58 68.32
N LEU A 2 10.59 -64.61 67.76
CA LEU A 2 10.56 -63.15 68.02
C LEU A 2 11.88 -62.33 67.99
N ARG A 3 11.99 -61.08 67.52
CA ARG A 3 11.18 -60.09 66.78
C ARG A 3 12.08 -58.86 66.52
N LEU A 4 11.87 -58.17 65.39
CA LEU A 4 12.03 -56.73 65.10
C LEU A 4 13.38 -56.00 65.37
N CYS A 5 13.92 -55.34 64.33
CA CYS A 5 13.60 -53.91 64.06
C CYS A 5 14.32 -53.36 62.81
N LYS A 6 13.52 -52.70 61.95
CA LYS A 6 13.81 -51.45 61.20
C LYS A 6 15.07 -51.41 60.34
N TYR A 7 14.91 -51.35 59.02
CA TYR A 7 15.11 -50.10 58.28
C TYR A 7 14.42 -50.16 56.92
N LEU A 8 13.66 -49.12 56.69
CA LEU A 8 12.83 -48.79 55.55
C LEU A 8 13.74 -48.12 54.51
N ILE A 9 13.96 -48.70 53.34
CA ILE A 9 14.47 -47.96 52.18
C ILE A 9 13.47 -48.14 51.04
N LEU A 10 12.53 -47.22 51.04
CA LEU A 10 11.56 -46.98 49.99
C LEU A 10 12.32 -46.38 48.80
N SER A 11 12.73 -47.21 47.84
CA SER A 11 13.23 -46.72 46.55
C SER A 11 12.04 -46.44 45.63
N THR A 12 11.34 -45.33 45.89
CA THR A 12 10.38 -44.76 44.96
C THR A 12 11.13 -44.26 43.75
N CYS A 13 11.13 -45.04 42.67
CA CYS A 13 11.51 -44.58 41.34
C CYS A 13 10.49 -43.51 40.93
N LEU A 14 10.77 -42.24 41.24
CA LEU A 14 10.05 -41.10 40.73
C LEU A 14 10.39 -40.99 39.24
N THR A 15 9.66 -41.74 38.42
CA THR A 15 9.58 -41.45 36.98
C THR A 15 8.89 -40.09 36.85
N MET A 16 9.69 -39.02 36.88
CA MET A 16 9.30 -37.72 36.36
C MET A 16 8.93 -37.93 34.90
N GLY A 17 7.64 -38.15 34.66
CA GLY A 17 7.05 -37.99 33.34
C GLY A 17 7.32 -36.55 32.92
N ILE A 18 8.32 -36.38 32.06
CA ILE A 18 8.45 -35.19 31.22
C ILE A 18 7.19 -35.17 30.36
N ALA A 19 6.13 -34.56 30.88
CA ALA A 19 5.02 -34.08 30.09
C ALA A 19 5.57 -32.94 29.23
N SER A 20 6.19 -33.33 28.12
CA SER A 20 6.49 -32.43 27.03
C SER A 20 5.14 -31.99 26.49
N CYS A 21 4.69 -30.80 26.89
CA CYS A 21 3.62 -30.11 26.19
C CYS A 21 4.12 -29.81 24.77
N THR A 22 3.97 -30.77 23.85
CA THR A 22 3.89 -30.44 22.44
C THR A 22 2.64 -29.59 22.30
N LYS A 23 2.78 -28.27 22.14
CA LYS A 23 1.68 -27.45 21.66
C LYS A 23 1.26 -28.07 20.34
N GLU A 24 0.17 -28.84 20.34
CA GLU A 24 -0.41 -29.36 19.11
C GLU A 24 -0.73 -28.14 18.24
N LEU A 25 -0.25 -28.18 17.00
CA LEU A 25 -0.53 -27.14 16.04
C LEU A 25 -2.05 -27.12 15.85
N ASP A 26 -2.71 -26.04 16.27
CA ASP A 26 -4.14 -25.85 16.05
C ASP A 26 -4.36 -25.74 14.53
N LYS A 27 -4.76 -26.87 13.94
CA LYS A 27 -4.97 -27.01 12.50
C LYS A 27 -6.10 -26.10 12.04
N ASP A 28 -7.10 -25.86 12.88
CA ASP A 28 -8.25 -25.01 12.57
C ASP A 28 -7.84 -23.53 12.57
N ALA A 29 -7.01 -23.09 13.52
CA ALA A 29 -6.43 -21.76 13.50
C ALA A 29 -5.54 -21.52 12.27
N SER A 30 -4.72 -22.51 11.93
CA SER A 30 -3.83 -22.45 10.76
C SER A 30 -4.64 -22.35 9.45
N GLN A 31 -5.71 -23.13 9.34
CA GLN A 31 -6.60 -23.08 8.17
C GLN A 31 -7.30 -21.71 8.05
N ARG A 32 -7.89 -21.20 9.13
CA ARG A 32 -8.56 -19.88 9.14
C ARG A 32 -7.61 -18.74 8.72
N TYR A 33 -6.35 -18.81 9.15
CA TYR A 33 -5.34 -17.84 8.72
C TYR A 33 -5.08 -17.90 7.20
N GLN A 34 -4.93 -19.11 6.65
CA GLN A 34 -4.71 -19.29 5.20
C GLN A 34 -5.92 -18.83 4.38
N GLU A 35 -7.14 -19.12 4.84
CA GLU A 35 -8.37 -18.63 4.19
C GLU A 35 -8.42 -17.10 4.17
N LYS A 36 -8.15 -16.46 5.31
CA LYS A 36 -8.09 -14.99 5.40
C LYS A 36 -7.00 -14.41 4.50
N LEU A 37 -5.84 -15.07 4.41
CA LEU A 37 -4.74 -14.64 3.56
C LEU A 37 -5.11 -14.69 2.07
N ILE A 38 -5.66 -15.82 1.61
CA ILE A 38 -6.14 -15.98 0.23
C ILE A 38 -7.24 -14.97 -0.09
N ASP A 39 -8.16 -14.75 0.86
CA ASP A 39 -9.23 -13.76 0.70
C ASP A 39 -8.69 -12.34 0.55
N SER A 40 -7.62 -12.01 1.28
CA SER A 40 -6.95 -10.71 1.22
C SER A 40 -6.28 -10.45 -0.13
N TYR A 41 -5.73 -11.49 -0.77
CA TYR A 41 -5.11 -11.35 -2.10
C TYR A 41 -6.10 -10.91 -3.19
N ARG A 42 -7.41 -11.08 -2.96
CA ARG A 42 -8.45 -10.66 -3.91
C ARG A 42 -8.62 -9.15 -3.97
N TYR A 43 -8.10 -8.39 -3.01
CA TYR A 43 -8.07 -6.92 -3.09
C TYR A 43 -7.04 -6.40 -4.09
N TYR A 44 -6.17 -7.25 -4.64
CA TYR A 44 -5.34 -6.93 -5.81
C TYR A 44 -5.10 -8.19 -6.64
N PRO A 45 -6.02 -8.56 -7.54
CA PRO A 45 -5.91 -9.77 -8.34
C PRO A 45 -4.74 -9.65 -9.33
N LEU A 46 -3.70 -10.44 -9.10
CA LEU A 46 -2.51 -10.49 -9.95
C LEU A 46 -2.61 -11.64 -10.96
N GLN A 47 -3.06 -11.31 -12.17
CA GLN A 47 -3.11 -12.22 -13.31
C GLN A 47 -2.72 -11.47 -14.58
N VAL A 48 -1.84 -12.07 -15.39
CA VAL A 48 -1.47 -11.50 -16.70
C VAL A 48 -2.72 -11.38 -17.56
N GLY A 49 -2.89 -10.22 -18.20
CA GLY A 49 -4.09 -9.84 -18.94
C GLY A 49 -4.99 -8.89 -18.17
N ASN A 50 -4.95 -8.90 -16.83
CA ASN A 50 -5.76 -7.97 -16.04
C ASN A 50 -5.38 -6.52 -16.37
N SER A 51 -6.39 -5.66 -16.50
CA SER A 51 -6.20 -4.25 -16.79
C SER A 51 -7.14 -3.35 -16.02
N TRP A 52 -6.64 -2.18 -15.64
CA TRP A 52 -7.38 -1.13 -14.94
C TRP A 52 -7.29 0.15 -15.75
N THR A 53 -8.44 0.68 -16.16
CA THR A 53 -8.53 1.98 -16.83
C THR A 53 -9.01 3.02 -15.85
N TYR A 54 -8.25 4.10 -15.69
CA TYR A 54 -8.48 5.17 -14.73
C TYR A 54 -8.69 6.51 -15.42
N SER A 55 -9.59 7.33 -14.87
CA SER A 55 -9.56 8.79 -15.05
C SER A 55 -8.63 9.38 -14.01
N ILE A 56 -7.70 10.23 -14.43
CA ILE A 56 -6.83 11.00 -13.54
C ILE A 56 -7.03 12.49 -13.79
N ASP A 57 -7.24 13.23 -12.72
CA ASP A 57 -7.30 14.69 -12.68
C ASP A 57 -6.25 15.18 -11.68
N SER A 58 -5.28 15.97 -12.14
CA SER A 58 -4.21 16.48 -11.30
C SER A 58 -3.98 17.96 -11.53
N THR A 59 -3.73 18.70 -10.45
CA THR A 59 -3.37 20.11 -10.49
C THR A 59 -2.01 20.27 -9.82
N TYR A 60 -1.04 20.84 -10.52
CA TYR A 60 0.28 21.16 -10.01
C TYR A 60 0.38 22.66 -9.75
N TYR A 61 1.03 23.01 -8.64
CA TYR A 61 1.35 24.38 -8.25
C TYR A 61 2.86 24.47 -8.10
N PHE A 62 3.50 25.45 -8.71
CA PHE A 62 4.94 25.60 -8.60
C PHE A 62 5.35 27.06 -8.73
N ASP A 63 6.32 27.46 -7.92
CA ASP A 63 6.88 28.79 -7.98
C ASP A 63 7.80 28.95 -9.18
N ASN A 64 7.50 29.96 -9.99
CA ASN A 64 8.36 30.48 -11.03
C ASN A 64 8.69 31.95 -10.73
N LEU A 65 9.87 32.19 -10.15
CA LEU A 65 10.41 33.52 -9.85
C LEU A 65 9.48 34.39 -8.99
N GLY A 66 8.84 33.80 -7.97
CA GLY A 66 7.95 34.47 -7.04
C GLY A 66 6.48 34.46 -7.44
N GLN A 67 6.15 34.02 -8.66
CA GLN A 67 4.77 33.81 -9.10
C GLN A 67 4.44 32.31 -9.07
N ILE A 68 3.29 31.95 -8.51
CA ILE A 68 2.83 30.56 -8.52
C ILE A 68 2.13 30.30 -9.84
N GLU A 69 2.67 29.36 -10.61
CA GLU A 69 2.05 28.83 -11.81
C GLU A 69 1.19 27.61 -11.48
N ILE A 70 0.12 27.43 -12.24
CA ILE A 70 -0.84 26.33 -12.08
C ILE A 70 -0.90 25.55 -13.39
N GLU A 71 -0.70 24.24 -13.31
CA GLU A 71 -0.84 23.34 -14.45
C GLU A 71 -1.86 22.25 -14.15
N ASN A 72 -2.86 22.11 -15.04
CA ASN A 72 -3.88 21.08 -14.94
C ASN A 72 -3.55 19.93 -15.91
N VAL A 73 -3.50 18.70 -15.40
CA VAL A 73 -3.25 17.50 -16.18
C VAL A 73 -4.43 16.55 -15.98
N LYS A 74 -5.23 16.38 -17.02
CA LYS A 74 -6.33 15.42 -17.04
C LYS A 74 -6.11 14.36 -18.12
N GLY A 75 -6.58 13.15 -17.90
CA GLY A 75 -6.55 12.12 -18.93
C GLY A 75 -7.03 10.75 -18.48
N ILE A 76 -7.11 9.85 -19.46
CA ILE A 76 -7.41 8.44 -19.23
C ILE A 76 -6.11 7.65 -19.29
N TYR A 77 -5.92 6.77 -18.31
CA TYR A 77 -4.71 5.98 -18.13
C TYR A 77 -5.10 4.52 -17.99
N ARG A 78 -4.25 3.62 -18.48
CA ARG A 78 -4.47 2.18 -18.35
C ARG A 78 -3.24 1.53 -17.75
N GLU A 79 -3.44 0.69 -16.75
CA GLU A 79 -2.43 -0.18 -16.15
C GLU A 79 -2.77 -1.62 -16.57
N THR A 80 -1.82 -2.35 -17.16
CA THR A 80 -2.04 -3.73 -17.65
C THR A 80 -0.92 -4.65 -17.20
N LEU A 81 -1.27 -5.78 -16.58
CA LEU A 81 -0.32 -6.85 -16.27
C LEU A 81 0.05 -7.60 -17.54
N ILE A 82 1.24 -7.34 -18.08
CA ILE A 82 1.64 -7.81 -19.41
C ILE A 82 2.47 -9.09 -19.38
N ASP A 83 3.16 -9.37 -18.27
CA ASP A 83 4.15 -10.45 -18.21
C ASP A 83 4.51 -10.79 -16.75
N THR A 84 5.20 -11.91 -16.55
CA THR A 84 5.75 -12.31 -15.26
C THR A 84 7.15 -12.89 -15.41
N PHE A 85 7.99 -12.68 -14.40
CA PHE A 85 9.28 -13.34 -14.26
C PHE A 85 9.54 -13.71 -12.81
N ARG A 86 10.60 -14.47 -12.54
CA ARG A 86 11.03 -14.77 -11.17
C ARG A 86 12.28 -13.98 -10.82
N ASP A 87 12.31 -13.44 -9.61
CA ASP A 87 13.49 -12.77 -9.07
C ASP A 87 14.50 -13.76 -8.46
N GLU A 88 15.58 -13.23 -7.89
CA GLU A 88 16.64 -14.01 -7.24
C GLU A 88 16.14 -14.82 -6.03
N SER A 89 15.04 -14.39 -5.41
CA SER A 89 14.37 -15.10 -4.30
C SER A 89 13.30 -16.08 -4.79
N ASN A 90 13.21 -16.31 -6.10
CA ASN A 90 12.22 -17.15 -6.76
C ASN A 90 10.76 -16.67 -6.57
N LEU A 91 10.56 -15.40 -6.18
CA LEU A 91 9.25 -14.77 -6.09
C LEU A 91 8.75 -14.39 -7.49
N LEU A 92 7.44 -14.53 -7.71
CA LEU A 92 6.83 -14.14 -8.97
C LEU A 92 6.63 -12.62 -9.00
N VAL A 93 7.28 -11.99 -9.97
CA VAL A 93 7.20 -10.55 -10.23
C VAL A 93 6.33 -10.33 -11.46
N TYR A 94 5.32 -9.48 -11.33
CA TYR A 94 4.44 -9.08 -12.42
C TYR A 94 4.93 -7.78 -13.02
N ARG A 95 5.03 -7.73 -14.34
CA ARG A 95 5.33 -6.49 -15.08
C ARG A 95 4.03 -5.81 -15.44
N CYS A 96 3.89 -4.55 -15.05
CA CYS A 96 2.76 -3.73 -15.38
C CYS A 96 3.15 -2.61 -16.34
N LEU A 97 2.41 -2.49 -17.43
CA LEU A 97 2.53 -1.42 -18.40
C LEU A 97 1.52 -0.33 -18.05
N LYS A 98 1.99 0.90 -17.86
CA LYS A 98 1.14 2.08 -17.69
C LYS A 98 1.15 2.91 -18.96
N GLU A 99 -0.04 3.16 -19.47
CA GLU A 99 -0.27 3.89 -20.72
C GLU A 99 -1.20 5.08 -20.47
N LYS A 100 -1.11 6.09 -21.33
CA LYS A 100 -2.03 7.22 -21.38
C LYS A 100 -2.72 7.25 -22.73
N GLN A 101 -4.02 7.46 -22.72
CA GLN A 101 -4.79 7.72 -23.93
C GLN A 101 -4.46 9.12 -24.43
N LEU A 102 -3.90 9.22 -25.63
CA LEU A 102 -3.68 10.49 -26.32
C LEU A 102 -4.80 10.75 -27.34
N PRO A 103 -5.27 12.01 -27.48
CA PRO A 103 -6.22 12.37 -28.51
C PRO A 103 -5.67 11.98 -29.90
N ASN A 104 -6.46 11.22 -30.66
CA ASN A 104 -6.14 10.81 -32.04
C ASN A 104 -4.88 9.94 -32.24
N GLN A 105 -4.19 9.52 -31.17
CA GLN A 105 -2.95 8.73 -31.23
C GLN A 105 -3.06 7.37 -30.52
N GLY A 106 -4.17 7.11 -29.80
CA GLY A 106 -4.37 5.86 -29.09
C GLY A 106 -3.64 5.81 -27.75
N TRP A 107 -3.32 4.60 -27.29
CA TRP A 107 -2.57 4.38 -26.05
C TRP A 107 -1.08 4.62 -26.28
N THR A 108 -0.48 5.46 -25.44
CA THR A 108 0.95 5.73 -25.44
C THR A 108 1.56 5.25 -24.13
N THR A 109 2.60 4.43 -24.22
CA THR A 109 3.33 3.96 -23.04
C THR A 109 3.95 5.14 -22.27
N LEU A 110 3.67 5.20 -20.98
CA LEU A 110 4.29 6.15 -20.07
C LEU A 110 5.43 5.53 -19.28
N ARG A 111 5.20 4.35 -18.71
CA ARG A 111 6.16 3.66 -17.86
C ARG A 111 5.84 2.18 -17.76
N VAL A 112 6.86 1.43 -17.35
CA VAL A 112 6.72 0.05 -16.91
C VAL A 112 7.14 0.00 -15.46
N TYR A 113 6.38 -0.73 -14.64
CA TYR A 113 6.67 -0.94 -13.23
C TYR A 113 6.43 -2.40 -12.86
N SER A 114 6.77 -2.78 -11.64
CA SER A 114 6.56 -4.14 -11.16
C SER A 114 5.69 -4.24 -9.91
N LEU A 115 5.01 -5.38 -9.79
CA LEU A 115 4.24 -5.78 -8.63
C LEU A 115 4.72 -7.14 -8.15
N THR A 116 5.07 -7.24 -6.88
CA THR A 116 5.51 -8.49 -6.26
C THR A 116 4.66 -8.76 -5.04
N ARG A 117 3.99 -9.91 -5.01
CA ARG A 117 3.23 -10.36 -3.84
C ARG A 117 4.07 -11.33 -3.01
N THR A 118 4.27 -10.98 -1.75
CA THR A 118 4.86 -11.85 -0.72
C THR A 118 3.75 -12.50 0.10
N SER A 119 4.11 -13.28 1.13
CA SER A 119 3.14 -13.81 2.09
C SER A 119 2.50 -12.75 3.00
N SER A 120 3.10 -11.57 3.09
CA SER A 120 2.67 -10.52 4.03
C SER A 120 2.42 -9.16 3.38
N SER A 121 2.75 -8.98 2.10
CA SER A 121 2.61 -7.68 1.44
C SER A 121 2.47 -7.77 -0.08
N LEU A 122 1.90 -6.72 -0.66
CA LEU A 122 2.05 -6.37 -2.07
C LEU A 122 3.05 -5.23 -2.17
N ILE A 123 4.09 -5.42 -2.97
CA ILE A 123 5.14 -4.43 -3.21
C ILE A 123 4.98 -3.90 -4.63
N ARG A 124 4.83 -2.58 -4.77
CA ARG A 124 4.83 -1.87 -6.05
C ARG A 124 6.16 -1.15 -6.21
N THR A 125 6.88 -1.44 -7.29
CA THR A 125 8.17 -0.79 -7.57
C THR A 125 8.07 0.04 -8.85
N GLU A 126 8.00 1.36 -8.67
CA GLU A 126 8.04 2.32 -9.78
C GLU A 126 9.35 3.09 -9.76
N GLU A 127 10.04 3.21 -10.90
CA GLU A 127 11.28 4.00 -11.01
C GLU A 127 12.31 3.67 -9.90
N ASN A 128 12.50 2.37 -9.62
CA ASN A 128 13.36 1.86 -8.55
C ASN A 128 12.95 2.24 -7.12
N THR A 129 11.70 2.65 -6.91
CA THR A 129 11.14 3.01 -5.62
C THR A 129 10.13 1.95 -5.18
N PRO A 130 10.55 0.93 -4.40
CA PRO A 130 9.65 -0.10 -3.87
C PRO A 130 8.83 0.43 -2.69
N LEU A 131 7.51 0.40 -2.79
CA LEU A 131 6.59 0.75 -1.71
C LEU A 131 5.68 -0.43 -1.36
N ILE A 132 5.36 -0.58 -0.07
CA ILE A 132 4.35 -1.54 0.39
C ILE A 132 2.96 -0.96 0.07
N ASP A 133 2.35 -1.48 -0.99
CA ASP A 133 1.07 -1.02 -1.50
C ASP A 133 -0.09 -1.57 -0.66
N LEU A 134 -0.03 -2.86 -0.28
CA LEU A 134 -0.98 -3.52 0.62
C LEU A 134 -0.25 -4.44 1.61
N ILE A 135 -0.85 -4.67 2.77
CA ILE A 135 -0.39 -5.64 3.77
C ILE A 135 -1.36 -6.83 3.84
N PHE A 136 -0.83 -8.02 4.12
CA PHE A 136 -1.57 -9.26 4.21
C PHE A 136 -1.31 -10.00 5.53
N PRO A 137 -2.34 -10.63 6.13
CA PRO A 137 -3.74 -10.58 5.74
C PRO A 137 -4.37 -9.21 6.05
N ILE A 138 -5.34 -8.80 5.24
CA ILE A 138 -6.10 -7.57 5.40
C ILE A 138 -7.02 -7.70 6.63
N SER A 139 -6.89 -6.75 7.56
CA SER A 139 -7.76 -6.61 8.74
C SER A 139 -7.99 -5.14 9.05
N GLN A 140 -9.13 -4.83 9.64
CA GLN A 140 -9.41 -3.49 10.13
C GLN A 140 -8.35 -3.05 11.15
N ASN A 141 -7.96 -1.77 11.09
CA ASN A 141 -6.94 -1.17 11.94
C ASN A 141 -5.54 -1.79 11.81
N THR A 142 -5.27 -2.59 10.78
CA THR A 142 -3.89 -3.00 10.47
C THR A 142 -3.16 -1.79 9.92
N ASN A 143 -2.02 -1.47 10.51
CA ASN A 143 -1.12 -0.40 10.06
C ASN A 143 0.19 -0.96 9.50
N TRP A 144 0.82 -0.22 8.59
CA TRP A 144 2.15 -0.54 8.07
C TRP A 144 2.87 0.73 7.60
N ASP A 145 4.20 0.73 7.66
CA ASP A 145 5.00 1.77 7.00
C ASP A 145 5.15 1.42 5.50
N PRO A 146 4.56 2.19 4.58
CA PRO A 146 4.67 1.94 3.14
C PRO A 146 6.11 2.10 2.61
N ARG A 147 6.98 2.79 3.34
CA ARG A 147 8.32 3.20 2.90
C ARG A 147 9.44 2.36 3.48
N ILE A 148 9.13 1.29 4.20
CA ILE A 148 10.14 0.48 4.92
C ILE A 148 11.29 -0.02 4.02
N LEU A 149 11.10 0.00 2.69
CA LEU A 149 12.06 -0.44 1.68
C LEU A 149 12.80 0.71 0.97
N ILE A 150 12.58 1.97 1.32
CA ILE A 150 13.19 3.14 0.69
C ILE A 150 13.87 4.06 1.70
N ASP A 151 14.76 4.92 1.22
CA ASP A 151 15.19 6.09 1.98
C ASP A 151 14.06 7.13 1.98
N PRO A 152 13.42 7.44 3.13
CA PRO A 152 12.36 8.44 3.18
C PRO A 152 12.86 9.86 2.92
N ASN A 153 14.17 10.11 2.98
CA ASN A 153 14.78 11.41 2.66
C ASN A 153 15.14 11.56 1.18
N ALA A 154 14.89 10.53 0.36
CA ALA A 154 15.10 10.57 -1.08
C ALA A 154 14.39 11.77 -1.71
N SER A 155 15.06 12.35 -2.69
CA SER A 155 14.64 13.56 -3.38
C SER A 155 14.05 13.21 -4.75
N TYR A 156 12.89 13.76 -5.05
CA TYR A 156 12.14 13.53 -6.28
C TYR A 156 11.98 14.83 -7.04
N LEU A 157 12.14 14.78 -8.37
CA LEU A 157 11.98 15.93 -9.24
C LEU A 157 10.53 16.03 -9.72
N ILE A 158 9.82 17.08 -9.31
CA ILE A 158 8.47 17.38 -9.78
C ILE A 158 8.47 18.80 -10.31
N LYS A 159 8.01 19.00 -11.56
CA LYS A 159 7.96 20.34 -12.21
C LYS A 159 9.27 21.14 -12.06
N GLY A 160 10.42 20.48 -12.17
CA GLY A 160 11.74 21.11 -12.06
C GLY A 160 12.18 21.47 -10.64
N LYS A 161 11.38 21.18 -9.61
CA LYS A 161 11.73 21.37 -8.19
C LYS A 161 11.98 20.03 -7.53
N THR A 162 12.91 20.03 -6.58
CA THR A 162 13.24 18.84 -5.80
C THR A 162 12.39 18.81 -4.52
N ILE A 163 11.72 17.69 -4.24
CA ILE A 163 10.92 17.48 -3.04
C ILE A 163 11.31 16.19 -2.33
N GLN A 164 11.15 16.15 -1.01
CA GLN A 164 11.25 14.91 -0.22
C GLN A 164 9.84 14.38 0.06
N LEU A 165 9.24 13.73 -0.95
CA LEU A 165 7.82 13.34 -0.91
C LEU A 165 7.48 12.45 0.28
N PHE A 166 8.36 11.50 0.59
CA PHE A 166 8.13 10.46 1.61
C PHE A 166 8.71 10.81 2.99
N LYS A 167 9.21 12.04 3.16
CA LYS A 167 9.73 12.50 4.44
C LYS A 167 8.58 12.69 5.42
N ASP A 168 8.77 12.18 6.63
CA ASP A 168 7.78 12.21 7.72
C ASP A 168 6.39 11.66 7.32
N TRP A 169 6.33 10.79 6.30
CA TRP A 169 5.11 10.11 5.89
C TRP A 169 4.66 9.15 7.00
N SER A 170 3.39 9.21 7.37
CA SER A 170 2.83 8.36 8.42
C SER A 170 2.66 6.91 7.96
N ASP A 171 2.50 6.01 8.93
CA ASP A 171 1.99 4.67 8.65
C ASP A 171 0.62 4.75 7.96
N SER A 172 0.42 3.86 6.99
CA SER A 172 -0.86 3.62 6.37
C SER A 172 -1.70 2.72 7.26
N TYR A 173 -3.04 2.85 7.24
CA TYR A 173 -3.93 1.94 7.95
C TYR A 173 -5.24 1.68 7.21
N ILE A 174 -5.83 0.51 7.45
CA ILE A 174 -7.18 0.17 6.97
C ILE A 174 -8.20 0.80 7.91
N GLU A 175 -8.88 1.85 7.44
CA GLU A 175 -9.85 2.65 8.20
C GLU A 175 -11.15 1.88 8.40
N GLN A 176 -11.72 1.38 7.31
CA GLN A 176 -13.03 0.72 7.35
C GLN A 176 -13.22 -0.25 6.18
N PHE A 177 -14.23 -1.11 6.36
CA PHE A 177 -14.78 -1.97 5.33
C PHE A 177 -16.16 -1.45 4.98
N THR A 178 -16.41 -1.30 3.69
CA THR A 178 -17.70 -0.89 3.14
C THR A 178 -18.12 -1.85 2.04
N THR A 179 -19.29 -1.64 1.44
CA THR A 179 -19.66 -2.26 0.18
C THR A 179 -19.92 -1.18 -0.86
N GLN A 180 -19.62 -1.48 -2.12
CA GLN A 180 -19.91 -0.60 -3.24
C GLN A 180 -20.31 -1.43 -4.45
N THR A 181 -21.27 -0.94 -5.22
CA THR A 181 -21.60 -1.54 -6.51
C THR A 181 -20.64 -1.02 -7.59
N PHE A 182 -20.01 -1.94 -8.31
CA PHE A 182 -19.18 -1.68 -9.49
C PHE A 182 -19.54 -2.73 -10.56
N ASP A 183 -19.63 -2.34 -11.82
CA ASP A 183 -20.06 -3.21 -12.93
C ASP A 183 -21.36 -4.01 -12.66
N GLY A 184 -22.31 -3.39 -11.93
CA GLY A 184 -23.59 -4.00 -11.57
C GLY A 184 -23.52 -5.11 -10.52
N LYS A 185 -22.37 -5.32 -9.88
CA LYS A 185 -22.17 -6.29 -8.79
C LYS A 185 -21.75 -5.58 -7.51
N GLU A 186 -22.13 -6.13 -6.36
CA GLU A 186 -21.65 -5.63 -5.08
C GLU A 186 -20.27 -6.21 -4.77
N HIS A 187 -19.35 -5.34 -4.38
CA HIS A 187 -17.99 -5.68 -3.95
C HIS A 187 -17.76 -5.20 -2.52
N GLN A 188 -17.03 -5.99 -1.73
CA GLN A 188 -16.45 -5.50 -0.49
C GLN A 188 -15.33 -4.51 -0.83
N VAL A 189 -15.30 -3.39 -0.13
CA VAL A 189 -14.34 -2.32 -0.32
C VAL A 189 -13.61 -2.05 0.98
N ILE A 190 -12.31 -1.82 0.90
CA ILE A 190 -11.51 -1.27 2.00
C ILE A 190 -11.12 0.16 1.69
N ASP A 191 -11.22 1.00 2.72
CA ASP A 191 -10.69 2.36 2.71
C ASP A 191 -9.36 2.36 3.47
N ILE A 192 -8.32 2.85 2.81
CA ILE A 192 -6.97 2.98 3.35
C ILE A 192 -6.65 4.45 3.45
N VAL A 193 -6.23 4.88 4.62
CA VAL A 193 -5.61 6.19 4.82
C VAL A 193 -4.10 5.97 4.81
N ASP A 194 -3.43 6.46 3.77
CA ASP A 194 -1.97 6.39 3.70
C ASP A 194 -1.34 7.50 4.54
N VAL A 195 -1.95 8.70 4.48
CA VAL A 195 -1.53 9.88 5.24
C VAL A 195 -2.77 10.67 5.64
N LEU A 196 -2.94 10.82 6.95
CA LEU A 196 -3.87 11.81 7.50
C LEU A 196 -3.41 13.21 7.13
N PRO A 197 -4.32 14.19 6.93
CA PRO A 197 -3.94 15.57 6.70
C PRO A 197 -2.95 16.06 7.77
N ASP A 198 -1.69 16.20 7.37
CA ASP A 198 -0.60 16.78 8.15
C ASP A 198 -0.36 18.17 7.59
N ASP A 199 -0.89 19.18 8.28
CA ASP A 199 -0.87 20.59 7.90
C ASP A 199 -0.05 21.37 8.93
N ASN A 200 1.18 21.68 8.57
CA ASN A 200 2.08 22.52 9.37
C ASN A 200 2.57 23.72 8.55
N ILE A 201 3.40 24.57 9.16
CA ILE A 201 3.80 25.84 8.55
C ILE A 201 4.55 25.71 7.21
N ILE A 202 5.17 24.57 6.93
CA ILE A 202 6.03 24.35 5.75
C ILE A 202 5.63 23.14 4.88
N LEU A 203 4.70 22.31 5.36
CA LEU A 203 4.25 21.11 4.67
C LEU A 203 2.75 20.89 4.86
N TYR A 204 2.08 20.56 3.77
CA TYR A 204 0.79 19.87 3.79
C TYR A 204 0.90 18.56 3.04
N LYS A 205 0.34 17.48 3.60
CA LYS A 205 0.19 16.22 2.88
C LYS A 205 -1.06 15.46 3.31
N SER A 206 -1.70 14.78 2.38
CA SER A 206 -2.77 13.83 2.62
C SER A 206 -2.83 12.78 1.50
N SER A 207 -3.21 11.55 1.83
CA SER A 207 -3.36 10.48 0.83
C SER A 207 -4.33 9.41 1.32
N LYS A 208 -5.28 9.03 0.45
CA LYS A 208 -6.25 7.97 0.68
C LYS A 208 -6.39 7.09 -0.55
N ARG A 209 -6.61 5.80 -0.34
CA ARG A 209 -6.86 4.81 -1.39
C ARG A 209 -8.07 3.96 -1.03
N ARG A 210 -8.79 3.50 -2.06
CA ARG A 210 -9.91 2.56 -1.89
C ARG A 210 -9.69 1.36 -2.80
N TYR A 211 -9.87 0.16 -2.26
CA TYR A 211 -9.73 -1.09 -3.00
C TYR A 211 -11.01 -1.89 -2.95
N ALA A 212 -11.49 -2.34 -4.10
CA ALA A 212 -12.58 -3.29 -4.20
C ALA A 212 -12.05 -4.72 -4.39
N LYS A 213 -12.63 -5.64 -3.64
CA LYS A 213 -12.34 -7.06 -3.73
C LYS A 213 -12.70 -7.59 -5.12
N ASP A 214 -11.82 -8.44 -5.65
CA ASP A 214 -11.82 -8.99 -7.03
C ASP A 214 -11.56 -7.99 -8.15
N ILE A 215 -11.28 -6.73 -7.80
CA ILE A 215 -11.00 -5.66 -8.77
C ILE A 215 -9.59 -5.14 -8.54
N GLY A 216 -9.30 -4.55 -7.38
CA GLY A 216 -8.09 -3.76 -7.18
C GLY A 216 -8.39 -2.35 -6.69
N MET A 217 -7.47 -1.42 -6.93
CA MET A 217 -7.64 -0.02 -6.54
C MET A 217 -8.75 0.61 -7.40
N ILE A 218 -9.79 1.13 -6.75
CA ILE A 218 -10.91 1.81 -7.42
C ILE A 218 -10.81 3.33 -7.34
N SER A 219 -10.09 3.86 -6.35
CA SER A 219 -9.78 5.30 -6.30
C SER A 219 -8.56 5.61 -5.45
N LYS A 220 -7.93 6.74 -5.73
CA LYS A 220 -6.87 7.35 -4.93
C LYS A 220 -7.00 8.87 -4.98
N SER A 221 -6.93 9.50 -3.81
CA SER A 221 -6.82 10.95 -3.63
C SER A 221 -5.50 11.25 -2.95
N GLN A 222 -4.75 12.22 -3.45
CA GLN A 222 -3.46 12.61 -2.88
C GLN A 222 -3.23 14.11 -3.02
N ALA A 223 -2.72 14.73 -1.98
CA ALA A 223 -2.25 16.10 -2.02
C ALA A 223 -0.93 16.25 -1.26
N PHE A 224 -0.05 17.10 -1.80
CA PHE A 224 1.23 17.43 -1.20
C PHE A 224 1.56 18.88 -1.54
N PHE A 225 1.96 19.66 -0.55
CA PHE A 225 2.44 21.02 -0.76
C PHE A 225 3.59 21.31 0.20
N THR A 226 4.60 22.03 -0.26
CA THR A 226 5.66 22.54 0.60
C THR A 226 6.02 23.97 0.26
N THR A 227 6.47 24.72 1.26
CA THR A 227 6.85 26.13 1.12
C THR A 227 7.98 26.50 2.07
N GLN A 228 8.81 27.43 1.63
CA GLN A 228 9.76 28.17 2.47
C GLN A 228 9.21 29.56 2.87
N ARG A 229 8.02 29.94 2.40
CA ARG A 229 7.35 31.22 2.69
C ARG A 229 6.64 31.19 4.04
N ILE A 230 7.39 30.93 5.10
CA ILE A 230 6.87 30.81 6.46
C ILE A 230 6.17 32.09 6.95
N ASN A 231 6.54 33.25 6.38
CA ASN A 231 5.90 34.54 6.65
C ASN A 231 4.53 34.71 5.97
N GLN A 232 4.10 33.74 5.18
CA GLN A 232 2.78 33.69 4.53
C GLN A 232 1.97 32.49 5.04
N SER A 233 2.20 32.06 6.29
CA SER A 233 1.53 30.90 6.92
C SER A 233 0.00 30.95 6.78
N ASP A 234 -0.57 32.14 6.84
CA ASP A 234 -2.03 32.37 6.87
C ASP A 234 -2.68 32.27 5.49
N LYS A 235 -1.87 32.21 4.42
CA LYS A 235 -2.39 32.04 3.06
C LYS A 235 -2.76 30.59 2.78
N PRO A 236 -3.75 30.34 1.90
CA PRO A 236 -4.02 29.01 1.37
C PRO A 236 -2.79 28.39 0.70
N TRP A 237 -2.65 27.06 0.77
CA TRP A 237 -1.54 26.33 0.14
C TRP A 237 -1.34 26.65 -1.34
N LYS A 238 -2.46 26.80 -2.07
CA LYS A 238 -2.49 27.15 -3.50
C LYS A 238 -1.88 28.52 -3.82
N GLU A 239 -1.74 29.38 -2.81
CA GLU A 239 -1.21 30.74 -2.93
C GLU A 239 0.17 30.93 -2.29
N LYS A 240 0.68 29.93 -1.55
CA LYS A 240 1.97 30.00 -0.87
C LYS A 240 2.95 28.86 -1.18
N ALA A 241 2.50 27.76 -1.78
CA ALA A 241 3.36 26.63 -2.06
C ALA A 241 4.47 26.99 -3.06
N ASP A 242 5.71 26.65 -2.72
CA ASP A 242 6.80 26.71 -3.69
C ASP A 242 6.69 25.54 -4.68
N ILE A 243 6.15 24.42 -4.21
CA ILE A 243 5.68 23.32 -5.04
C ILE A 243 4.58 22.53 -4.32
N GLY A 244 3.60 22.09 -5.08
CA GLY A 244 2.63 21.11 -4.64
C GLY A 244 1.81 20.51 -5.77
N PHE A 245 0.99 19.53 -5.42
CA PHE A 245 0.02 18.94 -6.30
C PHE A 245 -1.19 18.43 -5.53
N GLU A 246 -2.31 18.36 -6.24
CA GLU A 246 -3.50 17.61 -5.89
C GLU A 246 -3.76 16.62 -7.02
N ALA A 247 -4.09 15.37 -6.72
CA ALA A 247 -4.36 14.35 -7.70
C ALA A 247 -5.51 13.44 -7.26
N GLU A 248 -6.48 13.27 -8.15
CA GLU A 248 -7.58 12.33 -8.02
C GLU A 248 -7.46 11.29 -9.14
N GLN A 249 -7.58 10.02 -8.77
CA GLN A 249 -7.59 8.88 -9.66
C GLN A 249 -8.83 8.04 -9.37
N THR A 250 -9.63 7.76 -10.39
CA THR A 250 -10.88 6.98 -10.26
C THR A 250 -10.93 5.91 -11.33
N LEU A 251 -11.23 4.68 -10.93
CA LEU A 251 -11.39 3.56 -11.85
C LEU A 251 -12.63 3.76 -12.71
N LEU A 252 -12.46 3.56 -14.01
CA LEU A 252 -13.53 3.57 -15.01
C LEU A 252 -13.92 2.14 -15.40
N GLU A 253 -12.92 1.29 -15.65
CA GLU A 253 -13.13 -0.07 -16.17
C GLU A 253 -12.07 -1.03 -15.60
N TYR A 254 -12.48 -2.28 -15.39
CA TYR A 254 -11.60 -3.40 -15.04
C TYR A 254 -11.92 -4.61 -15.91
N HIS A 255 -10.87 -5.25 -16.43
CA HIS A 255 -10.95 -6.45 -17.27
C HIS A 255 -9.95 -7.49 -16.84
#